data_AF-A0A2E3Z4H6-F1
#
_entry.id   AF-A0A2E3Z4H6-F1
#
_cell.length_a   1.000
_cell.length_b   1.000
_cell.length_c   1.000
_cell.angle_alpha   90.00
_cell.angle_beta   90.00
_cell.angle_gamma   90.00
#
_symmetry.space_group_name_H-M   'P 1'
#
loop_
_entity.id
_entity.type
_entity.pdbx_description
1 polymer ?
#
loop_
_entity_poly.entity_id
_entity_poly.type
_entity_poly.pdbx_seq_one_letter_code
_entity_poly.pdbx_strand_id
1 'polypeptide(L)'
;MEPFELHEPLLWKFIGQFHKTCFWQMGRSTAEILTRCNFWINKLGCDTRINLSDYNFEGRKKERLCHATNSLAKNNYTLQEGTYARNINLEEVRHLSETWQSTRQTRRLIHFFNRPLVLTDEPDVRKFFLFNPAGEIVAFVFFDPIYRDGLILGYSPAVKRRLPDAPLRA
;
A
#
# COMPACT_ATOMS: atom_id res chain seq x y z
N MET A 1 15.52 -24.05 -12.49
CA MET A 1 15.90 -23.64 -11.13
C MET A 1 14.80 -22.71 -10.66
N GLU A 2 14.03 -23.15 -9.69
CA GLU A 2 12.88 -22.39 -9.21
C GLU A 2 13.35 -21.11 -8.49
N PRO A 3 12.64 -19.97 -8.56
CA PRO A 3 13.08 -18.70 -7.98
C PRO A 3 13.47 -18.78 -6.50
N PHE A 4 12.86 -19.70 -5.74
CA PHE A 4 13.17 -19.91 -4.32
C PHE A 4 14.56 -20.54 -4.09
N GLU A 5 15.04 -21.36 -5.02
CA GLU A 5 16.36 -22.02 -4.96
C GLU A 5 17.51 -21.01 -5.12
N LEU A 6 17.23 -19.85 -5.72
CA LEU A 6 18.20 -18.77 -5.91
C LEU A 6 18.27 -17.78 -4.74
N HIS A 7 17.34 -17.83 -3.78
CA HIS A 7 17.23 -16.82 -2.73
C HIS A 7 18.52 -16.67 -1.90
N GLU A 8 19.04 -17.76 -1.35
CA GLU A 8 20.29 -17.75 -0.59
C GLU A 8 21.52 -17.45 -1.46
N PRO A 9 21.75 -18.15 -2.60
CA PRO A 9 22.88 -17.85 -3.48
C PRO A 9 22.97 -16.38 -3.92
N LEU A 10 21.82 -15.73 -4.18
CA LEU A 10 21.78 -14.32 -4.55
C LEU A 10 22.19 -13.41 -3.39
N LEU A 11 21.76 -13.70 -2.17
CA LEU A 11 22.19 -12.95 -0.98
C LEU A 11 23.70 -13.06 -0.78
N TRP A 12 24.26 -14.26 -0.88
CA TRP A 12 25.71 -14.48 -0.78
C TRP A 12 26.47 -13.66 -1.82
N LYS A 13 26.05 -13.72 -3.08
CA LYS A 13 26.69 -12.95 -4.16
C LYS A 13 26.59 -11.44 -3.93
N PHE A 14 25.44 -10.95 -3.48
CA PHE A 14 25.23 -9.54 -3.19
C PHE A 14 26.11 -9.04 -2.05
N ILE A 15 26.20 -9.80 -0.95
CA ILE A 15 27.05 -9.46 0.21
C ILE A 15 28.53 -9.51 -0.16
N GLY A 16 28.93 -10.50 -0.98
CA GLY A 16 30.30 -10.61 -1.49
C GLY A 16 30.71 -9.43 -2.38
N GLN A 17 29.75 -8.82 -3.08
CA GLN A 17 30.00 -7.64 -3.93
C GLN A 17 29.92 -6.32 -3.16
N PHE A 18 29.03 -6.21 -2.16
CA PHE A 18 28.74 -4.95 -1.46
C PHE A 18 28.97 -5.08 0.05
N HIS A 19 30.19 -4.74 0.48
CA HIS A 19 30.63 -4.93 1.87
C HIS A 19 30.02 -3.96 2.90
N LYS A 20 29.40 -2.86 2.46
CA LYS A 20 28.71 -1.89 3.33
C LYS A 20 27.23 -1.88 3.00
N THR A 21 26.55 -2.97 3.35
CA THR A 21 25.12 -3.13 3.07
C THR A 21 24.29 -3.24 4.35
N CYS A 22 23.04 -2.81 4.25
CA CYS A 22 22.02 -2.98 5.27
C CYS A 22 20.73 -3.44 4.58
N PHE A 23 20.07 -4.43 5.17
CA PHE A 23 18.82 -4.98 4.65
C PHE A 23 17.66 -4.48 5.51
N TRP A 24 16.57 -4.08 4.85
CA TRP A 24 15.37 -3.53 5.50
C TRP A 24 14.12 -4.31 5.10
N GLN A 25 13.13 -4.36 6.00
CA GLN A 25 11.81 -4.98 5.76
C GLN A 25 11.87 -6.39 5.16
N MET A 26 12.71 -7.24 5.76
CA MET A 26 12.89 -8.62 5.30
C MET A 26 11.96 -9.59 6.04
N GLY A 27 11.62 -10.68 5.36
CA GLY A 27 10.94 -11.82 5.98
C GLY A 27 11.88 -12.64 6.87
N ARG A 28 11.27 -13.52 7.68
CA ARG A 28 12.00 -14.41 8.59
C ARG A 28 13.03 -15.29 7.88
N SER A 29 12.68 -15.88 6.74
CA SER A 29 13.58 -16.76 5.99
C SER A 29 14.86 -16.04 5.54
N THR A 30 14.76 -14.81 5.06
CA THR A 30 15.92 -13.97 4.70
C THR A 30 16.75 -13.62 5.93
N ALA A 31 16.11 -13.27 7.06
CA ALA A 31 16.81 -12.95 8.30
C ALA A 31 17.64 -14.14 8.85
N GLU A 32 17.10 -15.36 8.74
CA GLU A 32 17.79 -16.59 9.13
C GLU A 32 19.03 -16.86 8.26
N ILE A 33 18.97 -16.54 6.97
CA ILE A 33 20.14 -16.59 6.07
C ILE A 33 21.18 -15.53 6.47
N LEU A 34 20.76 -14.28 6.65
CA LEU A 34 21.65 -13.16 6.97
C LEU A 34 22.34 -13.32 8.33
N THR A 35 21.69 -13.97 9.29
CA THR A 35 22.32 -14.34 10.57
C THR A 35 23.55 -15.23 10.34
N ARG A 36 23.47 -16.20 9.41
CA ARG A 36 24.61 -17.05 9.05
C ARG A 36 25.71 -16.28 8.31
N CYS A 37 25.35 -15.17 7.66
CA CYS A 37 26.29 -14.23 7.05
C CYS A 37 26.83 -13.19 8.05
N ASN A 38 26.69 -13.42 9.36
CA ASN A 38 27.21 -12.57 10.43
C ASN A 38 26.59 -11.16 10.51
N PHE A 39 25.34 -11.00 10.03
CA PHE A 39 24.57 -9.77 10.22
C PHE A 39 23.84 -9.77 11.57
N TRP A 40 23.77 -8.59 12.18
CA TRP A 40 22.90 -8.34 13.32
C TRP A 40 21.47 -8.11 12.84
N ILE A 41 20.53 -8.90 13.35
CA ILE A 41 19.12 -8.82 12.99
C ILE A 41 18.33 -8.13 14.10
N ASN A 42 17.55 -7.10 13.73
CA ASN A 42 16.62 -6.44 14.62
C ASN A 42 15.19 -6.55 14.09
N LYS A 43 14.23 -6.87 14.97
CA LYS A 43 12.81 -6.89 14.62
C LYS A 43 12.27 -5.47 14.66
N LEU A 44 12.01 -4.90 13.48
CA LEU A 44 11.40 -3.57 13.35
C LEU A 44 9.89 -3.57 13.64
N GLY A 45 9.17 -4.65 13.33
CA GLY A 45 7.73 -4.71 13.49
C GLY A 45 7.10 -6.02 13.00
N CYS A 46 5.79 -5.99 12.77
CA CYS A 46 5.06 -7.06 12.10
C CYS A 46 4.03 -6.48 11.14
N ASP A 47 3.76 -7.21 10.05
CA ASP A 47 2.68 -6.87 9.15
C ASP A 47 1.37 -7.43 9.68
N THR A 48 0.32 -6.61 9.66
CA THR A 48 -1.04 -7.08 9.92
C THR A 48 -1.64 -7.58 8.62
N ARG A 49 -2.23 -8.77 8.66
CA ARG A 49 -2.84 -9.41 7.49
C ARG A 49 -4.31 -9.66 7.74
N ILE A 50 -5.11 -9.43 6.70
CA ILE A 50 -6.54 -9.76 6.68
C ILE A 50 -6.71 -10.89 5.66
N ASN A 51 -7.20 -12.05 6.11
CA ASN A 51 -7.58 -13.12 5.20
C ASN A 51 -8.96 -12.81 4.63
N LEU A 52 -9.02 -12.43 3.35
CA LEU A 52 -10.27 -12.03 2.70
C LEU A 52 -11.27 -13.17 2.56
N SER A 53 -10.85 -14.44 2.50
CA SER A 53 -11.78 -15.58 2.38
C SER A 53 -12.71 -15.70 3.58
N ASP A 54 -12.20 -15.34 4.76
CA ASP A 54 -12.87 -15.56 6.04
C ASP A 54 -13.29 -14.22 6.69
N TYR A 55 -13.06 -13.09 6.02
CA TYR A 55 -13.31 -11.76 6.58
C TYR A 55 -14.68 -11.23 6.18
N ASN A 56 -15.58 -11.14 7.15
CA ASN A 56 -16.86 -10.45 7.02
C ASN A 56 -16.87 -9.12 7.81
N PHE A 57 -17.98 -8.36 7.75
CA PHE A 57 -18.14 -7.11 8.50
C PHE A 57 -19.01 -7.27 9.76
N GLU A 58 -19.24 -8.51 10.21
CA GLU A 58 -20.11 -8.80 11.34
C GLU A 58 -19.41 -8.60 12.69
N GLY A 59 -20.21 -8.27 13.70
CA GLY A 59 -19.79 -8.20 15.10
C GLY A 59 -19.38 -6.81 15.57
N ARG A 60 -19.47 -6.60 16.89
CA ARG A 60 -19.28 -5.31 17.57
C ARG A 60 -17.91 -4.65 17.31
N LYS A 61 -16.87 -5.46 17.09
CA LYS A 61 -15.52 -4.94 16.79
C LYS A 61 -15.44 -4.20 15.46
N LYS A 62 -16.34 -4.50 14.52
CA LYS A 62 -16.36 -3.96 13.15
C LYS A 62 -17.47 -2.93 12.95
N GLU A 63 -18.30 -2.71 13.95
CA GLU A 63 -19.44 -1.78 13.93
C GLU A 63 -19.04 -0.37 13.46
N ARG A 64 -17.86 0.10 13.87
CA ARG A 64 -17.32 1.39 13.43
C ARG A 64 -17.11 1.48 11.91
N LEU A 65 -16.69 0.39 11.26
CA LEU A 65 -16.53 0.32 9.81
C LEU A 65 -17.89 0.36 9.12
N CYS A 66 -18.86 -0.42 9.63
CA CYS A 66 -20.21 -0.41 9.08
C CYS A 66 -20.87 0.97 9.18
N HIS A 67 -20.73 1.66 10.32
CA HIS A 67 -21.24 3.02 10.49
C HIS A 67 -20.57 4.03 9.55
N ALA A 68 -19.26 3.92 9.34
CA ALA A 68 -18.53 4.73 8.38
C ALA A 68 -19.07 4.52 6.96
N THR A 69 -19.17 3.27 6.49
CA THR A 69 -19.70 2.92 5.17
C THR A 69 -21.13 3.41 4.98
N ASN A 70 -22.01 3.18 5.96
CA ASN A 70 -23.40 3.62 5.90
C ASN A 70 -23.51 5.15 5.89
N SER A 71 -22.63 5.85 6.63
CA SER A 71 -22.59 7.30 6.62
C SER A 71 -22.17 7.85 5.26
N LEU A 72 -21.16 7.26 4.61
CA LEU A 72 -20.76 7.64 3.26
C LEU A 72 -21.91 7.46 2.27
N ALA A 73 -22.56 6.29 2.28
CA ALA A 73 -23.69 6.00 1.41
C ALA A 73 -24.87 6.96 1.64
N LYS A 74 -25.23 7.22 2.90
CA LYS A 74 -26.29 8.18 3.26
C LYS A 74 -26.01 9.60 2.77
N ASN A 75 -24.74 9.98 2.70
CA ASN A 75 -24.31 11.29 2.22
C ASN A 75 -23.92 11.29 0.74
N ASN A 76 -24.34 10.28 -0.04
CA ASN A 76 -24.12 10.16 -1.49
C ASN A 76 -22.64 10.17 -1.92
N TYR A 77 -21.74 9.68 -1.08
CA TYR A 77 -20.37 9.40 -1.50
C TYR A 77 -20.31 8.06 -2.23
N THR A 78 -19.46 7.99 -3.26
CA THR A 78 -19.29 6.77 -4.07
C THR A 78 -17.84 6.30 -4.01
N LEU A 79 -17.63 5.03 -3.66
CA LEU A 79 -16.32 4.38 -3.74
C LEU A 79 -16.25 3.58 -5.04
N GLN A 80 -15.22 3.80 -5.86
CA GLN A 80 -15.06 3.10 -7.12
C GLN A 80 -13.61 2.73 -7.39
N GLU A 81 -13.40 1.52 -7.91
CA GLU A 81 -12.14 1.13 -8.53
C GLU A 81 -12.02 1.72 -9.94
N GLY A 82 -10.86 2.27 -10.28
CA GLY A 82 -10.67 2.96 -11.55
C GLY A 82 -9.24 2.95 -12.07
N THR A 83 -9.11 3.36 -13.33
CA THR A 83 -7.84 3.52 -14.03
C THR A 83 -7.78 4.88 -14.69
N TYR A 84 -6.57 5.40 -14.89
CA TYR A 84 -6.39 6.70 -15.57
C TYR A 84 -6.83 6.64 -17.03
N ALA A 85 -6.67 5.48 -17.68
CA ALA A 85 -7.10 5.28 -19.06
C ALA A 85 -8.63 5.30 -19.25
N ARG A 86 -9.43 5.10 -18.20
CA ARG A 86 -10.88 4.86 -18.33
C ARG A 86 -11.74 5.94 -17.70
N ASN A 87 -11.55 6.21 -16.42
CA ASN A 87 -12.58 6.87 -15.60
C ASN A 87 -12.02 7.81 -14.53
N ILE A 88 -10.71 8.00 -14.46
CA ILE A 88 -10.07 8.82 -13.43
C ILE A 88 -9.33 9.99 -14.08
N ASN A 89 -9.70 11.20 -13.67
CA ASN A 89 -8.99 12.42 -14.06
C ASN A 89 -7.65 12.51 -13.32
N LEU A 90 -6.55 12.44 -14.08
CA LEU A 90 -5.19 12.48 -13.54
C LEU A 90 -4.88 13.81 -12.85
N GLU A 91 -5.40 14.92 -13.37
CA GLU A 91 -5.19 16.27 -12.82
C GLU A 91 -5.81 16.40 -11.42
N GLU A 92 -7.01 15.86 -11.22
CA GLU A 92 -7.67 15.83 -9.90
C GLU A 92 -6.85 15.03 -8.89
N VAL A 93 -6.31 13.88 -9.29
CA VAL A 93 -5.48 13.04 -8.42
C VAL A 93 -4.19 13.76 -8.02
N ARG A 94 -3.56 14.49 -8.96
CA ARG A 94 -2.38 15.29 -8.68
C ARG A 94 -2.70 16.45 -7.74
N HIS A 95 -3.76 17.20 -8.01
CA HIS A 95 -4.19 18.32 -7.18
C HIS A 95 -4.53 17.87 -5.74
N LEU A 96 -5.25 16.75 -5.60
CA LEU A 96 -5.54 16.15 -4.29
C LEU A 96 -4.25 15.77 -3.56
N SER A 97 -3.31 15.17 -4.29
CA SER A 97 -1.99 14.78 -3.76
C SER A 97 -1.21 15.97 -3.20
N GLU A 98 -1.12 17.06 -3.97
CA GLU A 98 -0.41 18.29 -3.59
C GLU A 98 -1.09 18.96 -2.40
N THR A 99 -2.43 19.05 -2.43
CA THR A 99 -3.22 19.58 -1.32
C THR A 99 -2.98 18.78 -0.04
N TRP A 100 -3.03 17.45 -0.12
CA TRP A 100 -2.72 16.56 1.00
C TRP A 100 -1.29 16.78 1.52
N GLN A 101 -0.30 16.90 0.64
CA GLN A 101 1.10 17.09 1.03
C GLN A 101 1.32 18.44 1.71
N SER A 102 0.60 19.49 1.30
CA SER A 102 0.69 20.82 1.91
C SER A 102 0.26 20.81 3.39
N THR A 103 -0.63 19.88 3.77
CA THR A 103 -1.11 19.69 5.16
C THR A 103 -0.14 18.91 6.06
N ARG A 104 0.91 18.30 5.48
CA ARG A 104 1.86 17.48 6.24
C ARG A 104 2.98 18.35 6.80
N GLN A 105 3.39 18.04 8.04
CA GLN A 105 4.54 18.67 8.69
C GLN A 105 5.82 18.47 7.87
N THR A 106 6.03 17.25 7.37
CA THR A 106 7.13 16.95 6.45
C THR A 106 6.60 16.94 5.03
N ARG A 107 6.98 17.97 4.26
CA ARG A 107 6.63 18.07 2.84
C ARG A 107 7.55 17.25 1.94
N ARG A 108 8.77 16.92 2.37
CA ARG A 108 9.67 16.04 1.62
C ARG A 108 9.22 14.58 1.75
N LEU A 109 8.94 13.93 0.63
CA LEU A 109 8.60 12.51 0.64
C LEU A 109 9.86 11.68 0.95
N ILE A 110 9.73 10.76 1.91
CA ILE A 110 10.78 9.81 2.28
C ILE A 110 10.60 8.56 1.39
N HIS A 111 11.10 8.63 0.16
CA HIS A 111 10.94 7.59 -0.85
C HIS A 111 11.59 6.25 -0.50
N PHE A 112 12.55 6.25 0.43
CA PHE A 112 13.21 5.02 0.88
C PHE A 112 12.24 4.05 1.55
N PHE A 113 11.27 4.57 2.33
CA PHE A 113 10.27 3.75 3.02
C PHE A 113 8.88 3.82 2.41
N ASN A 114 8.57 4.90 1.69
CA ASN A 114 7.23 5.14 1.18
C ASN A 114 7.25 5.06 -0.33
N ARG A 115 6.32 4.27 -0.88
CA ARG A 115 6.07 4.23 -2.31
C ARG A 115 5.73 5.63 -2.83
N PRO A 116 6.44 6.14 -3.86
CA PRO A 116 6.05 7.39 -4.51
C PRO A 116 4.70 7.24 -5.20
N LEU A 117 3.98 8.35 -5.35
CA LEU A 117 2.75 8.33 -6.17
C LEU A 117 3.14 8.17 -7.63
N VAL A 118 2.59 7.15 -8.29
CA VAL A 118 2.73 6.94 -9.74
C VAL A 118 1.42 7.37 -10.40
N LEU A 119 1.52 8.33 -11.33
CA LEU A 119 0.40 8.90 -12.07
C LEU A 119 0.21 8.22 -13.43
N THR A 120 0.39 6.90 -13.48
CA THR A 120 0.15 6.07 -14.67
C THR A 120 -0.53 4.77 -14.26
N ASP A 121 -1.14 4.08 -15.22
CA ASP A 121 -1.63 2.73 -14.97
C ASP A 121 -0.44 1.77 -14.87
N GLU A 122 -0.46 0.95 -13.84
CA GLU A 122 0.61 0.02 -13.49
C GLU A 122 0.03 -1.40 -13.50
N PRO A 123 0.80 -2.42 -13.94
CA PRO A 123 0.35 -3.80 -13.93
C PRO A 123 -0.12 -4.22 -12.53
N ASP A 124 -1.32 -4.83 -12.48
CA ASP A 124 -1.94 -5.40 -11.29
C ASP A 124 -2.16 -4.46 -10.08
N VAL A 125 -1.77 -3.19 -10.17
CA VAL A 125 -2.05 -2.18 -9.13
C VAL A 125 -3.52 -1.81 -9.16
N ARG A 126 -4.19 -1.96 -8.02
CA ARG A 126 -5.61 -1.61 -7.87
C ARG A 126 -5.74 -0.24 -7.23
N LYS A 127 -6.50 0.65 -7.86
CA LYS A 127 -6.69 2.03 -7.40
C LYS A 127 -8.16 2.28 -7.09
N PHE A 128 -8.44 2.71 -5.86
CA PHE A 128 -9.78 3.04 -5.41
C PHE A 128 -9.88 4.52 -5.09
N PHE A 129 -10.99 5.13 -5.49
CA PHE A 129 -11.26 6.55 -5.38
C PHE A 129 -12.59 6.77 -4.69
N LEU A 130 -12.62 7.71 -3.77
CA LEU A 130 -13.84 8.18 -3.11
C LEU A 130 -14.27 9.48 -3.77
N PHE A 131 -15.48 9.46 -4.32
CA PHE A 131 -16.13 10.60 -4.96
C PHE A 131 -17.15 11.21 -4.02
N ASN A 132 -17.19 12.55 -3.98
CA ASN A 132 -18.24 13.29 -3.28
C ASN A 132 -19.54 13.35 -4.12
N PRO A 133 -20.64 13.91 -3.58
CA PRO A 133 -21.90 14.04 -4.33
C PRO A 133 -21.83 14.92 -5.58
N ALA A 134 -20.82 15.79 -5.70
CA ALA A 134 -20.57 16.60 -6.88
C ALA A 134 -19.79 15.83 -7.98
N GLY A 135 -19.33 14.60 -7.68
CA GLY A 135 -18.55 13.77 -8.60
C GLY A 135 -17.04 14.01 -8.55
N GLU A 136 -16.53 14.73 -7.55
CA GLU A 136 -15.12 15.07 -7.42
C GLU A 136 -14.38 14.06 -6.52
N ILE A 137 -13.12 13.77 -6.85
CA ILE A 137 -12.29 12.88 -6.03
C ILE A 137 -11.87 13.60 -4.74
N VAL A 138 -12.22 13.03 -3.58
CA VAL A 138 -11.85 13.57 -2.26
C VAL A 138 -10.88 12.68 -1.47
N ALA A 139 -10.75 11.41 -1.87
CA ALA A 139 -9.76 10.49 -1.31
C ALA A 139 -9.39 9.40 -2.31
N PHE A 140 -8.23 8.79 -2.12
CA PHE A 140 -7.84 7.58 -2.84
C PHE A 140 -6.92 6.68 -2.03
N VAL A 141 -6.92 5.39 -2.40
CA VAL A 141 -5.97 4.40 -1.91
C VAL A 141 -5.54 3.47 -3.04
N PHE A 142 -4.24 3.25 -3.16
CA PHE A 142 -3.63 2.36 -4.14
C PHE A 142 -3.06 1.14 -3.44
N PHE A 143 -3.28 -0.01 -4.05
CA PHE A 143 -2.90 -1.31 -3.55
C PHE A 143 -1.90 -1.97 -4.50
N ASP A 144 -0.71 -2.23 -3.97
CA ASP A 144 0.33 -2.97 -4.69
C ASP A 144 0.04 -4.48 -4.60
N PRO A 145 0.19 -5.22 -5.70
CA PRO A 145 0.06 -6.67 -5.70
C PRO A 145 1.20 -7.32 -4.90
N ILE A 146 0.87 -8.36 -4.13
CA ILE A 146 1.84 -9.24 -3.48
C ILE A 146 1.89 -10.53 -4.27
N TYR A 147 3.05 -10.85 -4.83
CA TYR A 147 3.22 -12.04 -5.64
C TYR A 147 3.82 -13.22 -4.87
N ARG A 148 3.46 -14.43 -5.31
CA ARG A 148 4.16 -15.67 -5.02
C ARG A 148 4.13 -16.52 -6.27
N ASP A 149 5.30 -16.95 -6.74
CA ASP A 149 5.44 -17.84 -7.91
C ASP A 149 4.70 -17.29 -9.15
N GLY A 150 4.77 -15.97 -9.36
CA GLY A 150 4.11 -15.27 -10.47
C GLY A 150 2.61 -15.05 -10.29
N LEU A 151 2.00 -15.51 -9.20
CA LEU A 151 0.58 -15.36 -8.90
C LEU A 151 0.34 -14.27 -7.86
N ILE A 152 -0.74 -13.51 -8.02
CA ILE A 152 -1.17 -12.52 -7.02
C ILE A 152 -1.77 -13.25 -5.82
N LEU A 153 -1.09 -13.18 -4.68
CA LEU A 153 -1.52 -13.75 -3.40
C LEU A 153 -2.41 -12.78 -2.61
N GLY A 154 -2.27 -11.48 -2.87
CA GLY A 154 -2.99 -10.44 -2.14
C GLY A 154 -2.51 -9.05 -2.49
N TYR A 155 -2.85 -8.09 -1.64
CA TYR A 155 -2.59 -6.67 -1.89
C TYR A 155 -2.13 -5.96 -0.62
N SER A 156 -1.19 -5.01 -0.76
CA SER A 156 -0.73 -4.13 0.31
C SER A 156 -1.12 -2.68 0.02
N PRO A 157 -1.73 -1.93 0.97
CA PRO A 157 -2.02 -0.52 0.76
C PRO A 157 -0.72 0.28 0.72
N ALA A 158 -0.36 0.79 -0.45
CA ALA A 158 0.94 1.42 -0.68
C ALA A 158 0.88 2.96 -0.66
N VAL A 159 -0.18 3.55 -1.22
CA VAL A 159 -0.38 5.00 -1.24
C VAL A 159 -1.80 5.31 -0.80
N LYS A 160 -1.98 6.22 0.15
CA LYS A 160 -3.29 6.68 0.60
C LYS A 160 -3.29 8.18 0.85
N ARG A 161 -4.26 8.89 0.30
CA ARG A 161 -4.40 10.34 0.44
C ARG A 161 -5.87 10.73 0.53
N ARG A 162 -6.11 11.83 1.23
CA ARG A 162 -7.44 12.34 1.55
C ARG A 162 -7.36 13.87 1.67
N LEU A 163 -8.31 14.58 1.08
CA LEU A 163 -8.44 16.02 1.33
C LEU A 163 -8.83 16.29 2.79
N PRO A 164 -8.46 17.41 3.41
CA PRO A 164 -8.76 17.69 4.82
C PRO A 164 -10.25 17.66 5.18
N ASP A 165 -11.08 18.16 4.27
CA ASP A 165 -12.53 18.32 4.35
C ASP A 165 -13.31 17.05 4.01
N ALA A 166 -12.67 16.03 3.42
CA ALA A 166 -13.33 14.75 3.19
C ALA A 166 -13.83 14.13 4.52
N PRO A 167 -14.77 13.17 4.48
CA PRO A 167 -15.27 12.55 5.70
C PRO A 167 -14.15 11.92 6.53
N LEU A 168 -14.09 12.25 7.82
CA LEU A 168 -13.04 11.80 8.73
C LEU A 168 -13.14 10.31 9.10
N ARG A 169 -14.34 9.74 8.89
CA ARG A 169 -14.68 8.34 9.11
C ARG A 169 -15.08 7.71 7.77
N ALA A 170 -14.17 7.79 6.80
CA ALA A 170 -14.24 7.09 5.52
C ALA A 170 -13.27 5.90 5.53
#